data_AF-A0A4U6CLS6-F1
#
_entry.id   AF-A0A4U6CLS6-F1
#
_cell.length_a   1.000
_cell.length_b   1.000
_cell.length_c   1.000
_cell.angle_alpha   90.00
_cell.angle_beta   90.00
_cell.angle_gamma   90.00
#
_symmetry.space_group_name_H-M   'P 1'
#
loop_
_entity.id
_entity.type
_entity.pdbx_description
1 polymer ?
#
loop_
_entity_poly.entity_id
_entity_poly.type
_entity_poly.pdbx_seq_one_letter_code
_entity_poly.pdbx_strand_id
1 'polypeptide(L)'
;MNEVKYPDTLELAMLAVQSELTNPIKDTDNPFFKSKYTTLPEIRNSVTPILAKHGLYVMQIINGSNLETAIIHAPSKDKVVSSI
;
A
#
# COMPACT_ATOMS: atom_id res chain seq x y z
N MET A 1 -7.07 3.16 25.23
CA MET A 1 -6.50 3.17 23.86
C MET A 1 -5.24 2.33 23.94
N ASN A 2 -5.16 1.22 23.19
CA ASN A 2 -3.94 0.40 23.18
C ASN A 2 -2.84 1.17 22.46
N GLU A 3 -1.62 1.18 23.01
CA GLU A 3 -0.46 1.75 22.31
C GLU A 3 -0.19 0.92 21.06
N VAL A 4 -0.39 1.53 19.89
CA VAL A 4 0.01 0.93 18.61
C VAL A 4 1.50 1.19 18.45
N LYS A 5 2.32 0.14 18.54
CA LYS A 5 3.76 0.21 18.34
C LYS A 5 4.10 -0.01 16.87
N TYR A 6 4.66 1.01 16.22
CA TYR A 6 5.13 0.95 14.84
C TYR A 6 6.64 0.66 14.77
N PRO A 7 7.14 0.18 13.62
CA PRO A 7 8.58 0.14 13.35
C PRO A 7 9.22 1.53 13.45
N ASP A 8 10.50 1.59 13.83
CA ASP A 8 11.18 2.87 14.07
C ASP A 8 11.54 3.61 12.77
N THR A 9 11.81 2.86 11.69
CA THR A 9 12.26 3.43 10.40
C THR A 9 11.39 2.96 9.24
N LEU A 10 11.43 3.73 8.14
CA LEU A 10 10.72 3.41 6.90
C LEU A 10 11.19 2.07 6.31
N GLU A 11 12.48 1.75 6.37
CA GLU A 11 13.04 0.50 5.83
C GLU A 11 12.51 -0.73 6.58
N LEU A 12 12.46 -0.65 7.92
CA LEU A 12 11.91 -1.72 8.75
C LEU A 12 10.41 -1.90 8.51
N ALA A 13 9.66 -0.80 8.39
CA ALA A 13 8.24 -0.84 8.06
C ALA A 13 7.99 -1.45 6.68
N MET A 14 8.76 -1.05 5.66
CA MET A 14 8.67 -1.61 4.31
C MET A 14 9.01 -3.10 4.27
N LEU A 15 10.05 -3.54 5.00
CA LEU A 15 10.41 -4.94 5.11
C LEU A 15 9.30 -5.78 5.76
N ALA A 16 8.69 -5.26 6.84
CA ALA A 16 7.60 -5.92 7.53
C ALA A 16 6.35 -6.05 6.64
N VAL A 17 6.01 -4.98 5.91
CA VAL A 17 4.93 -4.98 4.91
C VAL A 17 5.19 -6.02 3.83
N GLN A 18 6.39 -6.05 3.24
CA GLN A 18 6.71 -7.02 2.18
C GLN A 18 6.67 -8.47 2.66
N SER A 19 7.01 -8.71 3.93
CA SER A 19 6.97 -10.05 4.53
C SER A 19 5.52 -10.56 4.75
N GLU A 20 4.57 -9.65 4.93
CA GLU A 20 3.14 -9.96 5.12
C GLU A 20 2.33 -9.88 3.82
N LEU A 21 2.83 -9.18 2.81
CA LEU A 21 2.11 -8.98 1.56
C LEU A 21 1.94 -10.31 0.83
N THR A 22 0.69 -10.63 0.50
CA THR A 22 0.35 -11.78 -0.33
C THR A 22 -0.19 -11.33 -1.68
N ASN A 23 -0.03 -12.17 -2.70
CA ASN A 23 -0.66 -11.92 -3.99
C ASN A 23 -2.18 -11.77 -3.82
N PRO A 24 -2.82 -10.76 -4.44
CA PRO A 24 -4.26 -10.61 -4.39
C PRO A 24 -4.93 -11.81 -5.07
N ILE A 25 -6.04 -12.27 -4.48
CA ILE A 25 -6.78 -13.42 -5.00
C ILE A 25 -7.48 -12.99 -6.30
N LYS A 26 -7.33 -13.82 -7.33
CA LYS A 26 -8.03 -13.66 -8.62
C LYS A 26 -9.32 -14.46 -8.57
N ASP A 27 -10.35 -13.88 -7.97
CA ASP A 27 -11.64 -14.53 -7.73
C ASP A 27 -12.72 -14.14 -8.74
N THR A 28 -12.50 -13.08 -9.52
CA THR A 28 -13.49 -12.55 -10.45
C THR A 28 -13.32 -13.14 -11.84
N ASP A 29 -14.39 -13.72 -12.39
CA ASP A 29 -14.37 -14.32 -13.72
C ASP A 29 -14.45 -13.25 -14.83
N ASN A 30 -13.63 -13.41 -15.85
CA ASN A 30 -13.70 -12.57 -17.05
C ASN A 30 -14.69 -13.19 -18.06
N PRO A 31 -15.78 -12.51 -18.46
CA PRO A 31 -16.77 -13.08 -19.38
C PRO A 31 -16.27 -13.19 -20.83
N PHE A 32 -15.18 -12.49 -21.19
CA PHE A 32 -14.64 -12.46 -22.54
C PHE A 32 -13.40 -13.34 -22.73
N PHE A 33 -12.70 -13.65 -21.63
CA PHE A 33 -11.47 -14.44 -21.64
C PHE A 33 -11.56 -15.52 -20.57
N LYS A 34 -11.05 -16.73 -20.82
CA LYS A 34 -11.07 -17.86 -19.85
C LYS A 34 -10.04 -17.68 -18.73
N SER A 35 -10.06 -16.54 -18.05
CA SER A 35 -9.13 -16.16 -16.99
C SER A 35 -9.86 -15.48 -15.84
N LYS A 36 -9.24 -15.54 -14.65
CA LYS A 36 -9.69 -14.80 -13.47
C LYS A 36 -8.84 -13.55 -13.26
N TYR A 37 -9.45 -12.51 -12.72
CA TYR A 37 -8.78 -11.27 -12.34
C TYR A 37 -9.14 -10.87 -10.90
N THR A 38 -8.38 -9.93 -10.37
CA THR A 38 -8.68 -9.28 -9.09
C THR A 38 -9.14 -7.86 -9.37
N THR A 39 -10.09 -7.35 -8.59
CA THR A 39 -10.62 -6.00 -8.79
C THR A 39 -9.75 -4.97 -8.07
N LEU A 40 -9.83 -3.70 -8.48
CA LEU A 40 -9.12 -2.61 -7.79
C LEU A 40 -9.54 -2.48 -6.30
N PRO A 41 -10.83 -2.60 -5.93
CA PRO A 41 -11.23 -2.65 -4.52
C PRO A 41 -10.55 -3.78 -3.75
N GLU A 42 -10.47 -4.99 -4.32
CA GLU A 42 -9.84 -6.13 -3.65
C GLU A 42 -8.33 -5.92 -3.44
N ILE A 43 -7.63 -5.33 -4.41
CA ILE A 43 -6.23 -4.92 -4.24
C ILE A 43 -6.10 -3.92 -3.09
N ARG A 44 -7.00 -2.94 -3.00
CA ARG A 44 -6.97 -1.94 -1.92
C ARG A 44 -7.23 -2.59 -0.56
N ASN A 45 -8.17 -3.51 -0.50
CA ASN A 45 -8.55 -4.22 0.74
C ASN A 45 -7.43 -5.14 1.23
N SER A 46 -6.64 -5.73 0.34
CA SER A 46 -5.50 -6.58 0.73
C SER A 46 -4.30 -5.77 1.20
N VAL A 47 -4.02 -4.61 0.59
CA VAL A 47 -2.80 -3.83 0.87
C VAL A 47 -2.98 -2.80 1.99
N THR A 48 -4.11 -2.08 2.04
CA THR A 48 -4.30 -0.95 2.98
C THR A 48 -4.17 -1.35 4.46
N PRO A 49 -4.74 -2.48 4.93
CA PRO A 49 -4.62 -2.89 6.33
C PRO A 49 -3.18 -3.23 6.73
N ILE A 50 -2.42 -3.84 5.82
CA ILE A 50 -1.01 -4.23 6.05
C ILE A 50 -0.14 -2.98 6.18
N LEU A 51 -0.33 -1.99 5.29
CA LEU A 51 0.36 -0.71 5.38
C LEU A 51 0.05 0.00 6.71
N ALA A 52 -1.24 0.11 7.06
CA ALA A 52 -1.68 0.80 8.27
C ALA A 52 -1.14 0.13 9.55
N LYS A 53 -1.09 -1.20 9.58
CA LYS A 53 -0.53 -1.98 10.69
C LYS A 53 0.92 -1.59 11.00
N HIS A 54 1.70 -1.24 9.96
CA HIS A 54 3.11 -0.86 10.08
C HIS A 54 3.35 0.65 9.99
N GLY A 55 2.30 1.47 10.19
CA GLY A 55 2.43 2.94 10.24
C GLY A 55 2.67 3.60 8.88
N LEU A 56 2.37 2.89 7.79
CA LEU A 56 2.52 3.36 6.43
C LEU A 56 1.17 3.74 5.81
N TYR A 57 1.18 4.76 4.96
CA TYR A 57 0.03 5.12 4.13
C TYR A 57 0.47 5.60 2.76
N VAL A 58 -0.44 5.47 1.77
CA VAL A 58 -0.24 5.99 0.41
C VAL A 58 -0.97 7.31 0.27
N MET A 59 -0.30 8.30 -0.30
CA MET A 59 -0.86 9.60 -0.61
C MET A 59 -0.54 9.95 -2.05
N GLN A 60 -1.54 10.44 -2.78
CA GLN A 60 -1.38 10.87 -4.15
C GLN A 60 -1.84 12.33 -4.25
N ILE A 61 -0.93 13.21 -4.64
CA ILE A 61 -1.15 14.65 -4.71
C ILE A 61 -0.77 15.19 -6.09
N ILE A 62 -1.46 16.25 -6.50
CA ILE A 62 -1.08 17.01 -7.69
C ILE A 62 -0.13 18.11 -7.24
N ASN A 63 1.08 18.13 -7.80
CA ASN A 63 2.08 19.16 -7.56
C ASN A 63 2.38 19.89 -8.87
N GLY A 64 1.76 21.05 -9.08
CA GLY A 64 1.79 21.76 -10.35
C GLY A 64 1.14 20.94 -11.46
N SER A 65 1.93 20.54 -12.47
CA SER A 65 1.50 19.67 -13.57
C SER A 65 1.73 18.19 -13.32
N ASN A 66 2.38 17.83 -12.21
CA ASN A 66 2.85 16.47 -11.97
C ASN A 66 1.94 15.74 -10.98
N LEU A 67 1.84 14.43 -11.15
CA LEU A 67 1.16 13.56 -10.21
C LEU A 67 2.20 12.86 -9.34
N GLU A 68 2.27 13.25 -8.07
CA GLU A 68 3.16 12.62 -7.09
C GLU A 68 2.39 11.58 -6.28
N THR A 69 2.88 10.35 -6.29
CA THR A 69 2.41 9.27 -5.42
C THR A 69 3.51 8.95 -4.42
N ALA A 70 3.20 9.04 -3.13
CA ALA A 70 4.12 8.78 -2.05
C ALA A 70 3.62 7.66 -1.14
N ILE A 71 4.54 6.80 -0.70
CA ILE A 71 4.36 5.96 0.48
C ILE A 71 5.08 6.67 1.63
N ILE A 72 4.35 6.94 2.72
CA ILE A 72 4.84 7.74 3.84
C ILE A 72 4.77 6.90 5.12
N HIS A 73 5.87 6.89 5.87
CA HIS A 73 5.94 6.30 7.21
C HIS A 73 5.65 7.39 8.24
N ALA A 74 4.49 7.33 8.89
CA ALA A 74 4.04 8.39 9.81
C ALA A 74 4.97 8.60 11.02
N PRO A 75 5.54 7.55 11.66
CA PRO A 75 6.44 7.71 12.79
C PRO A 75 7.75 8.44 12.45
N SER A 76 8.45 8.01 11.40
CA SER A 76 9.76 8.61 11.03
C SER A 76 9.63 9.85 10.14
N LYS A 77 8.47 10.04 9.48
CA LYS A 77 8.17 11.07 8.47
C LYS A 77 8.91 10.90 7.15
N ASP A 78 9.65 9.80 6.98
CA ASP A 78 10.30 9.47 5.73
C ASP A 78 9.28 9.03 4.69
N LYS A 79 9.62 9.24 3.42
CA LYS A 79 8.74 8.94 2.28
C LYS A 79 9.50 8.45 1.07
N VAL A 80 8.90 7.53 0.33
CA VAL A 80 9.30 7.18 -1.04
C VAL A 80 8.30 7.83 -1.98
N VAL A 81 8.79 8.63 -2.93
CA VAL A 81 7.94 9.38 -3.87
C VAL A 81 8.21 8.91 -5.30
N SER A 82 7.14 8.70 -6.05
CA SER A 82 7.14 8.52 -7.50
C SER A 82 6.39 9.68 -8.13
N SER A 83 6.98 10.31 -9.14
CA SER A 83 6.37 11.38 -9.92
C SER A 83 6.37 10.97 -11.38
N ILE A 84 5.29 11.29 -12.09
CA ILE A 84 5.17 11.21 -13.55
C ILE A 84 4.89 12.62 -14.07
#